data_AF-A0A165JPF2-F1
#
_entry.id   AF-A0A165JPF2-F1
#
_cell.length_a   1.000
_cell.length_b   1.000
_cell.length_c   1.000
_cell.angle_alpha   90.00
_cell.angle_beta   90.00
_cell.angle_gamma   90.00
#
_symmetry.space_group_name_H-M   'P 1'
#
loop_
_entity.id
_entity.type
_entity.pdbx_description
1 polymer ?
#
loop_
_entity_poly.entity_id
_entity_poly.type
_entity_poly.pdbx_seq_one_letter_code
_entity_poly.pdbx_strand_id
1 'polypeptide(L)'
;MITLRFIVLDTAYKYRHRRAHDFYGAATVAALHEDGLMTRNDEVYRLLVNDALDEESDMDVLDWRCIVHRADELGGGGTRLDAGRYNLLIHKYWLVIVQRDDKRDEQDDEFPGPHLEAVYQRAAVQAIRNLKLSPSKSALQSKLVTAQMLTRPEAILNGRPHELTGPPIGVYHHIFPKFQNGCTKAIPLQRAYVSLTFQFLLASRQYYPSETARQNALRSLLYDLLGSDVFIPSAIEGASGMRDSVHGLSAQVAPARHSMYSLLGEIKNGFSTSGCDRLEQASHRYRKLCAAPHLDELRRKTAMPIFLLSITGAQLVVAGGVFVDRVVVGRLTDNISLVPLQQAEALDAETSRDTSPLDALARKVAGILHSLRDSLAELKEWYAQPMHTARPKDAVPWPHFKEFDNFTIEYTARLAPDDPARCVFLATVTVNKNGEVKECIMKFTSRYADCVHRTLAEAGVAPQLIFCKWVDTVNQMVVIYEYVKDEGGSYDPKEIEELKRAVAVLHGKGLVHGDLRSPNVIVTAERKLMVIDCDWGGPIGVAAYPCDLNMSGDCAWHPSVHPCESIVAEHDDWLIDRLHMDQAAAC
;
A
#
# COMPACT_ATOMS: atom_id res chain seq x y z
N MET A 1 -36.63 16.77 -10.12
CA MET A 1 -36.28 16.86 -11.56
C MET A 1 -34.78 16.62 -11.56
N ILE A 2 -34.30 15.48 -12.06
CA ILE A 2 -32.92 15.04 -11.82
C ILE A 2 -31.95 16.05 -12.43
N THR A 3 -31.20 16.78 -11.60
CA THR A 3 -30.12 17.64 -12.07
C THR A 3 -28.85 16.81 -12.17
N LEU A 4 -28.41 16.53 -13.39
CA LEU A 4 -27.15 15.85 -13.66
C LEU A 4 -26.03 16.90 -13.69
N ARG A 5 -24.95 16.67 -12.93
CA ARG A 5 -23.75 17.51 -12.95
C ARG A 5 -22.54 16.68 -13.35
N PHE A 6 -21.53 17.30 -13.96
CA PHE A 6 -20.30 16.60 -14.33
C PHE A 6 -19.01 17.27 -13.85
N ILE A 7 -17.96 16.44 -13.76
CA ILE A 7 -16.59 16.80 -13.35
C ILE A 7 -15.64 16.35 -14.46
N VAL A 8 -14.70 17.23 -14.84
CA VAL A 8 -13.65 16.93 -15.83
C VAL A 8 -12.39 16.46 -15.10
N LEU A 9 -11.90 15.26 -15.44
CA LEU A 9 -10.62 14.74 -14.94
C LEU A 9 -9.57 14.77 -16.06
N ASP A 10 -8.49 15.51 -15.83
CA ASP A 10 -7.30 15.50 -16.67
C ASP A 10 -6.29 14.45 -16.15
N THR A 11 -5.90 13.53 -17.02
CA THR A 11 -4.93 12.46 -16.71
C THR A 11 -3.49 12.94 -16.67
N ALA A 12 -3.15 14.06 -17.31
CA ALA A 12 -1.81 14.61 -17.33
C ALA A 12 -1.53 15.53 -16.11
N TYR A 13 -2.57 16.11 -15.50
CA TYR A 13 -2.43 17.16 -14.48
C TYR A 13 -3.35 16.97 -13.27
N LYS A 14 -3.22 15.84 -12.56
CA LYS A 14 -3.84 15.53 -11.24
C LYS A 14 -4.83 16.61 -10.75
N TYR A 15 -6.12 16.40 -11.00
CA TYR A 15 -7.26 17.16 -10.44
C TYR A 15 -7.14 18.70 -10.49
N ARG A 16 -7.37 19.32 -11.65
CA ARG A 16 -7.39 20.79 -11.75
C ARG A 16 -8.75 21.49 -11.51
N HIS A 17 -9.90 20.82 -11.58
CA HIS A 17 -11.19 21.54 -11.56
C HIS A 17 -12.22 21.00 -10.57
N ARG A 18 -12.63 21.85 -9.62
CA ARG A 18 -13.69 21.59 -8.63
C ARG A 18 -15.07 22.13 -9.03
N ARG A 19 -15.22 22.80 -10.18
CA ARG A 19 -16.53 23.30 -10.61
C ARG A 19 -17.36 22.18 -11.22
N ALA A 20 -18.54 21.99 -10.65
CA ALA A 20 -19.58 21.15 -11.23
C ALA A 20 -20.36 21.99 -12.25
N HIS A 21 -20.49 21.47 -13.46
CA HIS A 21 -21.27 22.11 -14.52
C HIS A 21 -22.58 21.34 -14.69
N ASP A 22 -23.67 22.06 -14.96
CA ASP A 22 -24.95 21.41 -15.23
C ASP A 22 -24.93 20.76 -16.63
N PHE A 23 -25.51 19.57 -16.77
CA PHE A 23 -25.52 18.78 -18.00
C PHE A 23 -26.71 19.17 -18.90
N TYR A 24 -26.53 20.23 -19.69
CA TYR A 24 -27.51 20.80 -20.62
C TYR A 24 -26.94 20.97 -22.04
N GLY A 25 -26.35 19.90 -22.59
CA GLY A 25 -25.97 19.81 -24.01
C GLY A 25 -25.11 20.98 -24.50
N ALA A 26 -25.63 21.81 -25.42
CA ALA A 26 -24.88 22.92 -26.01
C ALA A 26 -24.42 23.99 -25.00
N ALA A 27 -25.19 24.22 -23.93
CA ALA A 27 -24.82 25.19 -22.89
C ALA A 27 -23.62 24.70 -22.07
N THR A 28 -23.55 23.39 -21.82
CA THR A 28 -22.42 22.72 -21.19
C THR A 28 -21.13 22.88 -21.99
N VAL A 29 -21.20 22.66 -23.31
CA VAL A 29 -20.05 22.80 -24.21
C VAL A 29 -19.56 24.25 -24.26
N ALA A 30 -20.47 25.22 -24.23
CA ALA A 30 -20.10 26.64 -24.16
C ALA A 30 -19.37 26.99 -22.85
N ALA A 31 -19.86 26.50 -21.71
CA ALA A 31 -19.21 26.71 -20.41
C ALA A 31 -17.81 26.07 -20.33
N LEU A 32 -17.62 24.89 -20.95
CA LEU A 32 -16.31 24.25 -21.03
C LEU A 32 -15.32 24.98 -21.93
N HIS A 33 -15.80 25.62 -23.01
CA HIS A 33 -14.98 26.52 -23.81
C HIS A 33 -14.59 27.79 -23.04
N GLU A 34 -15.51 28.38 -22.28
CA GLU A 34 -15.24 29.57 -21.46
C GLU A 34 -14.22 29.31 -20.36
N ASP A 35 -14.27 28.13 -19.72
CA ASP A 35 -13.30 27.72 -18.70
C ASP A 35 -11.97 27.18 -19.31
N GLY A 36 -11.81 27.22 -20.64
CA GLY A 36 -10.57 26.83 -21.33
C GLY A 36 -10.28 25.33 -21.35
N LEU A 37 -11.30 24.51 -21.06
CA LEU A 37 -11.21 23.04 -20.97
C LEU A 37 -11.51 22.34 -22.31
N MET A 38 -11.90 23.08 -23.36
CA MET A 38 -12.15 22.58 -24.72
C MET A 38 -11.68 23.57 -25.80
N THR A 39 -11.16 23.07 -26.92
CA THR A 39 -10.78 23.90 -28.08
C THR A 39 -11.82 23.82 -29.20
N ARG A 40 -11.99 24.89 -29.99
CA ARG A 40 -13.05 25.02 -31.02
C ARG A 40 -13.07 23.90 -32.09
N ASN A 41 -12.03 23.06 -32.18
CA ASN A 41 -11.87 22.02 -33.20
C ASN A 41 -12.15 20.59 -32.68
N ASP A 42 -12.62 20.42 -31.45
CA ASP A 42 -12.88 19.13 -30.84
C ASP A 42 -14.25 18.52 -31.27
N GLU A 43 -14.39 18.12 -32.54
CA GLU A 43 -15.63 17.51 -33.08
C GLU A 43 -16.00 16.18 -32.41
N VAL A 44 -15.01 15.44 -31.89
CA VAL A 44 -15.19 14.11 -31.26
C VAL A 44 -16.05 14.19 -29.98
N TYR A 45 -15.97 15.29 -29.24
CA TYR A 45 -16.68 15.44 -27.97
C TYR A 45 -18.17 15.73 -28.14
N ARG A 46 -18.60 16.30 -29.27
CA ARG A 46 -20.04 16.50 -29.55
C ARG A 46 -20.78 15.19 -29.79
N LEU A 47 -20.09 14.15 -30.26
CA LEU A 47 -20.68 12.83 -30.52
C LEU A 47 -20.92 12.04 -29.22
N LEU A 48 -19.94 12.00 -28.32
CA LEU A 48 -20.03 11.27 -27.05
C LEU A 48 -21.14 11.78 -26.11
N VAL A 49 -21.41 13.09 -26.12
CA VAL A 49 -22.51 13.69 -25.33
C VAL A 49 -23.88 13.33 -25.90
N ASN A 50 -23.98 13.11 -27.22
CA ASN A 50 -25.23 12.75 -27.88
C ASN A 50 -25.54 11.25 -27.77
N ASP A 51 -24.53 10.37 -27.80
CA ASP A 51 -24.72 8.91 -27.70
C ASP A 51 -25.12 8.45 -26.27
N ALA A 52 -24.79 9.22 -25.24
CA ALA A 52 -25.15 8.91 -23.85
C ALA A 52 -26.65 9.11 -23.52
N LEU A 53 -27.47 9.54 -24.49
CA LEU A 53 -28.88 9.90 -24.31
C LEU A 53 -29.87 8.73 -24.53
N ASP A 54 -29.41 7.55 -24.97
CA ASP A 54 -30.32 6.50 -25.47
C ASP A 54 -30.60 5.31 -24.53
N GLU A 55 -29.93 5.16 -23.37
CA GLU A 55 -30.22 4.04 -22.44
C GLU A 55 -30.42 4.49 -20.98
N GLU A 56 -31.65 4.89 -20.66
CA GLU A 56 -32.09 5.42 -19.36
C GLU A 56 -32.15 4.37 -18.22
N SER A 57 -31.79 3.11 -18.46
CA SER A 57 -32.03 2.00 -17.51
C SER A 57 -30.80 1.41 -16.81
N ASP A 58 -29.58 1.84 -17.16
CA ASP A 58 -28.33 1.30 -16.59
C ASP A 58 -27.61 2.28 -15.61
N MET A 59 -28.20 3.45 -15.36
CA MET A 59 -27.53 4.56 -14.63
C MET A 59 -27.55 4.44 -13.10
N ASP A 60 -28.39 3.57 -12.52
CA ASP A 60 -28.57 3.48 -11.06
C ASP A 60 -27.48 2.67 -10.32
N VAL A 61 -26.55 1.99 -11.03
CA VAL A 61 -25.57 1.06 -10.40
C VAL A 61 -24.17 1.10 -11.04
N LEU A 62 -23.68 2.27 -11.46
CA LEU A 62 -22.31 2.37 -11.99
C LEU A 62 -21.32 2.92 -10.95
N ASP A 63 -20.51 2.00 -10.40
CA ASP A 63 -19.27 2.32 -9.69
C ASP A 63 -18.37 3.17 -10.61
N TRP A 64 -17.85 4.30 -10.13
CA TRP A 64 -16.98 5.18 -10.90
C TRP A 64 -15.74 4.45 -11.47
N ARG A 65 -15.30 3.37 -10.83
CA ARG A 65 -14.25 2.49 -11.36
C ARG A 65 -14.70 1.66 -12.56
N CYS A 66 -15.96 1.25 -12.63
CA CYS A 66 -16.54 0.62 -13.82
C CYS A 66 -16.61 1.60 -15.00
N ILE A 67 -16.87 2.89 -14.74
CA ILE A 67 -16.93 3.93 -15.78
C ILE A 67 -15.51 4.20 -16.34
N VAL A 68 -14.52 4.39 -15.46
CA VAL A 68 -13.12 4.60 -15.86
C VAL A 68 -12.55 3.38 -16.60
N HIS A 69 -12.94 2.17 -16.21
CA HIS A 69 -12.39 0.95 -16.80
C HIS A 69 -13.13 0.47 -18.06
N ARG A 70 -14.46 0.71 -18.19
CA ARG A 70 -15.21 0.43 -19.42
C ARG A 70 -14.76 1.32 -20.58
N ALA A 71 -14.32 2.56 -20.32
CA ALA A 71 -13.84 3.41 -21.42
C ALA A 71 -12.51 2.92 -22.01
N ASP A 72 -11.70 2.18 -21.24
CA ASP A 72 -10.51 1.47 -21.76
C ASP A 72 -10.91 0.20 -22.55
N GLU A 73 -12.06 -0.42 -22.26
CA GLU A 73 -12.60 -1.58 -23.00
C GLU A 73 -13.43 -1.21 -24.25
N LEU A 74 -13.94 0.03 -24.36
CA LEU A 74 -14.68 0.53 -25.54
C LEU A 74 -13.80 0.74 -26.79
N GLY A 75 -12.52 0.36 -26.74
CA GLY A 75 -11.64 0.19 -27.90
C GLY A 75 -12.01 -1.00 -28.81
N GLY A 76 -13.30 -1.30 -29.00
CA GLY A 76 -13.73 -2.47 -29.76
C GLY A 76 -15.22 -2.52 -30.04
N GLY A 77 -15.71 -1.66 -30.92
CA GLY A 77 -17.08 -1.81 -31.44
C GLY A 77 -17.47 -0.75 -32.46
N GLY A 78 -17.30 -1.07 -33.76
CA GLY A 78 -18.22 -0.54 -34.77
C GLY A 78 -17.80 0.66 -35.62
N THR A 79 -16.52 0.91 -35.91
CA THR A 79 -16.09 1.44 -37.22
C THR A 79 -14.58 1.36 -37.34
N ARG A 80 -14.11 0.75 -38.43
CA ARG A 80 -12.68 0.55 -38.71
C ARG A 80 -12.09 1.89 -39.18
N LEU A 81 -11.57 2.69 -38.25
CA LEU A 81 -10.77 3.87 -38.57
C LEU A 81 -9.29 3.49 -38.60
N ASP A 82 -8.65 3.83 -39.72
CA ASP A 82 -7.34 3.35 -40.17
C ASP A 82 -6.20 3.81 -39.24
N ALA A 83 -5.37 2.86 -38.78
CA ALA A 83 -4.38 3.03 -37.71
C ALA A 83 -3.12 3.84 -38.11
N GLY A 84 -3.19 4.64 -39.18
CA GLY A 84 -2.03 5.26 -39.82
C GLY A 84 -1.82 6.76 -39.57
N ARG A 85 -2.67 7.45 -38.79
CA ARG A 85 -2.61 8.94 -38.73
C ARG A 85 -2.74 9.64 -37.37
N TYR A 86 -2.87 8.95 -36.24
CA TYR A 86 -2.96 9.63 -34.94
C TYR A 86 -1.88 9.14 -33.97
N ASN A 87 -0.66 9.64 -34.17
CA ASN A 87 0.44 9.60 -33.20
C ASN A 87 0.71 10.99 -32.57
N LEU A 88 -0.23 11.93 -32.71
CA LEU A 88 -0.17 13.30 -32.19
C LEU A 88 -1.61 13.69 -31.80
N LEU A 89 -1.80 14.24 -30.58
CA LEU A 89 -3.04 14.55 -29.81
C LEU A 89 -3.35 13.47 -28.75
N ILE A 90 -2.72 13.41 -27.57
CA ILE A 90 -2.66 14.33 -26.40
C ILE A 90 -4.05 14.60 -25.76
N HIS A 91 -4.15 14.31 -24.44
CA HIS A 91 -5.21 14.62 -23.45
C HIS A 91 -6.44 13.69 -23.37
N LYS A 92 -6.38 12.64 -22.53
CA LYS A 92 -7.59 11.90 -22.11
C LYS A 92 -8.31 12.70 -21.01
N TYR A 93 -9.47 13.29 -21.36
CA TYR A 93 -10.42 13.86 -20.40
C TYR A 93 -11.53 12.85 -20.07
N TRP A 94 -11.88 12.68 -18.79
CA TRP A 94 -12.98 11.79 -18.37
C TRP A 94 -14.24 12.57 -18.00
N LEU A 95 -15.40 12.05 -18.43
CA LEU A 95 -16.73 12.53 -18.07
C LEU A 95 -17.25 11.72 -16.88
N VAL A 96 -17.45 12.37 -15.73
CA VAL A 96 -18.08 11.74 -14.54
C VAL A 96 -19.44 12.40 -14.31
N ILE A 97 -20.54 11.66 -14.44
CA ILE A 97 -21.91 12.12 -14.19
C ILE A 97 -22.25 11.83 -12.72
N VAL A 98 -22.61 12.86 -11.95
CA VAL A 98 -23.06 12.72 -10.56
C VAL A 98 -24.55 13.08 -10.47
N GLN A 99 -25.36 12.15 -9.99
CA GLN A 99 -26.80 12.33 -9.78
C GLN A 99 -27.06 12.88 -8.36
N ARG A 100 -27.89 13.92 -8.25
CA ARG A 100 -28.38 14.44 -6.96
C ARG A 100 -29.65 13.69 -6.55
N ASP A 101 -29.68 13.20 -5.31
CA ASP A 101 -30.91 12.73 -4.66
C ASP A 101 -31.66 13.94 -4.08
N ASP A 102 -32.84 14.25 -4.61
CA ASP A 102 -33.65 15.47 -4.38
C ASP A 102 -34.26 15.59 -2.95
N LYS A 103 -33.60 15.12 -1.88
CA LYS A 103 -34.18 15.12 -0.51
C LYS A 103 -33.30 15.72 0.60
N ARG A 104 -32.55 16.80 0.33
CA ARG A 104 -31.94 17.60 1.40
C ARG A 104 -32.31 19.08 1.26
N ASP A 105 -32.89 19.61 2.34
CA ASP A 105 -33.44 20.96 2.48
C ASP A 105 -32.42 22.07 2.17
N GLU A 106 -32.92 23.15 1.58
CA GLU A 106 -32.20 24.26 0.94
C GLU A 106 -31.54 25.27 1.91
N GLN A 107 -30.89 24.83 3.00
CA GLN A 107 -30.33 25.79 4.00
C GLN A 107 -28.86 25.66 4.40
N ASP A 108 -28.05 24.83 3.75
CA ASP A 108 -26.59 24.82 3.93
C ASP A 108 -25.89 24.97 2.56
N ASP A 109 -25.68 26.21 2.12
CA ASP A 109 -24.98 26.60 0.87
C ASP A 109 -23.44 26.64 1.05
N GLU A 110 -22.89 25.70 1.82
CA GLU A 110 -21.48 25.32 1.71
C GLU A 110 -21.45 23.88 1.26
N PHE A 111 -21.15 23.66 -0.02
CA PHE A 111 -20.83 22.33 -0.55
C PHE A 111 -19.67 21.79 0.30
N PRO A 112 -19.84 20.77 1.17
CA PRO A 112 -18.68 20.06 1.66
C PRO A 112 -18.12 19.41 0.40
N GLY A 113 -16.98 19.93 -0.09
CA GLY A 113 -16.35 19.42 -1.29
C GLY A 113 -16.34 17.89 -1.24
N PRO A 114 -16.55 17.18 -2.36
CA PRO A 114 -16.67 15.73 -2.35
C PRO A 114 -15.47 15.16 -1.59
N HIS A 115 -15.70 14.66 -0.38
CA HIS A 115 -14.71 13.93 0.36
C HIS A 115 -14.36 12.74 -0.52
N LEU A 116 -13.16 12.75 -1.09
CA LEU A 116 -12.59 11.67 -1.86
C LEU A 116 -12.23 10.51 -0.92
N GLU A 117 -13.18 10.05 -0.11
CA GLU A 117 -13.13 8.73 0.48
C GLU A 117 -13.48 7.75 -0.64
N ALA A 118 -12.48 7.39 -1.42
CA ALA A 118 -12.55 6.17 -2.18
C ALA A 118 -12.73 5.03 -1.16
N VAL A 119 -13.97 4.62 -0.87
CA VAL A 119 -14.27 3.58 0.12
C VAL A 119 -13.89 2.22 -0.44
N TYR A 120 -12.59 1.98 -0.60
CA TYR A 120 -12.01 0.75 -1.09
C TYR A 120 -12.45 -0.45 -0.24
N GLN A 121 -12.57 -0.26 1.08
CA GLN A 121 -13.01 -1.30 2.00
C GLN A 121 -14.37 -1.87 1.66
N ARG A 122 -15.36 -1.02 1.35
CA ARG A 122 -16.73 -1.45 1.09
C ARG A 122 -16.82 -2.26 -0.19
N ALA A 123 -16.21 -1.74 -1.26
CA ALA A 123 -16.12 -2.45 -2.53
C ALA A 123 -15.39 -3.79 -2.38
N ALA A 124 -14.25 -3.81 -1.67
CA ALA A 124 -13.49 -5.03 -1.39
C ALA A 124 -14.31 -6.04 -0.60
N VAL A 125 -14.96 -5.63 0.50
CA VAL A 125 -15.80 -6.52 1.32
C VAL A 125 -16.95 -7.08 0.49
N GLN A 126 -17.67 -6.26 -0.27
CA GLN A 126 -18.79 -6.71 -1.10
C GLN A 126 -18.33 -7.72 -2.17
N ALA A 127 -17.23 -7.41 -2.87
CA ALA A 127 -16.65 -8.31 -3.85
C ALA A 127 -16.23 -9.65 -3.22
N ILE A 128 -15.56 -9.62 -2.07
CA ILE A 128 -15.15 -10.84 -1.34
C ILE A 128 -16.37 -11.65 -0.90
N ARG A 129 -17.43 -11.02 -0.41
CA ARG A 129 -18.67 -11.70 0.00
C ARG A 129 -19.38 -12.39 -1.18
N ASN A 130 -19.27 -11.81 -2.37
CA ASN A 130 -19.85 -12.36 -3.59
C ASN A 130 -19.00 -13.49 -4.21
N LEU A 131 -17.76 -13.72 -3.75
CA LEU A 131 -16.93 -14.82 -4.23
C LEU A 131 -17.51 -16.19 -3.83
N LYS A 132 -17.96 -16.95 -4.83
CA LYS A 132 -18.48 -18.32 -4.64
C LYS A 132 -17.39 -19.39 -4.52
N LEU A 133 -16.11 -19.04 -4.70
CA LEU A 133 -15.00 -19.99 -4.66
C LEU A 133 -14.53 -20.25 -3.22
N SER A 134 -14.09 -21.48 -2.92
CA SER A 134 -13.32 -21.76 -1.70
C SER A 134 -11.95 -21.06 -1.76
N PRO A 135 -11.30 -20.79 -0.62
CA PRO A 135 -9.92 -20.28 -0.58
C PRO A 135 -8.98 -21.17 -1.38
N SER A 136 -9.09 -22.49 -1.24
CA SER A 136 -8.30 -23.46 -2.01
C SER A 136 -8.51 -23.39 -3.52
N LYS A 137 -9.74 -23.14 -4.00
CA LYS A 137 -10.04 -23.00 -5.43
C LYS A 137 -9.66 -21.64 -5.98
N SER A 138 -9.80 -20.58 -5.19
CA SER A 138 -9.47 -19.21 -5.62
C SER A 138 -7.96 -18.95 -5.62
N ALA A 139 -7.18 -19.67 -4.82
CA ALA A 139 -5.72 -19.60 -4.78
C ALA A 139 -5.03 -20.48 -5.86
N LEU A 140 -5.79 -21.15 -6.74
CA LEU A 140 -5.23 -21.87 -7.88
C LEU A 140 -4.57 -20.89 -8.86
N GLN A 141 -3.38 -21.23 -9.35
CA GLN A 141 -2.64 -20.39 -10.30
C GLN A 141 -3.49 -19.96 -11.51
N SER A 142 -4.28 -20.88 -12.06
CA SER A 142 -5.18 -20.61 -13.20
C SER A 142 -6.28 -19.59 -12.90
N LYS A 143 -6.59 -19.34 -11.63
CA LYS A 143 -7.55 -18.31 -11.18
C LYS A 143 -6.86 -17.01 -10.82
N LEU A 144 -5.64 -17.07 -10.26
CA LEU A 144 -4.88 -15.87 -9.88
C LEU A 144 -4.59 -14.97 -11.08
N VAL A 145 -4.34 -15.54 -12.27
CA VAL A 145 -4.07 -14.78 -13.50
C VAL A 145 -5.15 -13.73 -13.81
N THR A 146 -6.41 -14.01 -13.50
CA THR A 146 -7.53 -13.08 -13.76
C THR A 146 -8.09 -12.42 -12.51
N ALA A 147 -7.77 -12.94 -11.32
CA ALA A 147 -8.28 -12.43 -10.04
C ALA A 147 -7.33 -11.47 -9.33
N GLN A 148 -6.01 -11.62 -9.50
CA GLN A 148 -4.99 -10.77 -8.90
C GLN A 148 -4.61 -9.64 -9.87
N MET A 149 -5.52 -8.67 -10.00
CA MET A 149 -5.30 -7.43 -10.78
C MET A 149 -5.64 -6.23 -9.89
N LEU A 150 -4.90 -5.13 -10.02
CA LEU A 150 -5.11 -3.93 -9.19
C LEU A 150 -6.53 -3.37 -9.30
N THR A 151 -7.17 -3.61 -10.43
CA THR A 151 -8.52 -3.16 -10.76
C THR A 151 -9.61 -4.00 -10.07
N ARG A 152 -9.25 -5.18 -9.54
CA ARG A 152 -10.15 -6.06 -8.79
C ARG A 152 -10.20 -5.68 -7.32
N PRO A 153 -11.33 -5.20 -6.77
CA PRO A 153 -11.41 -4.75 -5.38
C PRO A 153 -11.11 -5.85 -4.36
N GLU A 154 -11.32 -7.12 -4.71
CA GLU A 154 -11.00 -8.29 -3.89
C GLU A 154 -9.55 -8.79 -4.01
N ALA A 155 -8.73 -8.18 -4.86
CA ALA A 155 -7.32 -8.56 -5.01
C ALA A 155 -6.56 -8.43 -3.69
N ILE A 156 -5.55 -9.27 -3.51
CA ILE A 156 -4.70 -9.27 -2.33
C ILE A 156 -3.41 -8.53 -2.68
N LEU A 157 -3.09 -7.52 -1.88
CA LEU A 157 -1.86 -6.76 -2.04
C LEU A 157 -0.70 -7.53 -1.40
N ASN A 158 -0.11 -8.46 -2.16
CA ASN A 158 0.98 -9.35 -1.74
C ASN A 158 2.27 -9.17 -2.59
N GLY A 159 2.30 -8.16 -3.47
CA GLY A 159 3.41 -7.91 -4.40
C GLY A 159 3.46 -8.86 -5.61
N ARG A 160 2.38 -9.60 -5.89
CA ARG A 160 2.30 -10.53 -7.03
C ARG A 160 0.99 -10.36 -7.83
N PRO A 161 1.02 -9.69 -8.99
CA PRO A 161 2.17 -9.06 -9.65
C PRO A 161 2.65 -7.78 -8.94
N HIS A 162 3.72 -7.14 -9.43
CA HIS A 162 4.37 -6.00 -8.79
C HIS A 162 3.39 -4.85 -8.46
N GLU A 163 2.39 -4.63 -9.31
CA GLU A 163 1.35 -3.60 -9.15
C GLU A 163 0.44 -3.86 -7.93
N LEU A 164 0.44 -5.09 -7.40
CA LEU A 164 -0.23 -5.46 -6.15
C LEU A 164 0.70 -5.37 -4.94
N THR A 165 1.77 -4.59 -5.02
CA THR A 165 2.59 -4.28 -3.83
C THR A 165 1.75 -3.45 -2.88
N GLY A 166 1.55 -3.99 -1.67
CA GLY A 166 0.83 -3.30 -0.61
C GLY A 166 1.75 -2.41 0.23
N PRO A 167 1.16 -1.60 1.12
CA PRO A 167 1.93 -0.82 2.06
C PRO A 167 2.67 -1.73 3.06
N PRO A 168 3.80 -1.28 3.64
CA PRO A 168 4.48 -2.04 4.69
C PRO A 168 3.54 -2.30 5.88
N ILE A 169 3.28 -3.56 6.18
CA ILE A 169 2.29 -3.94 7.21
C ILE A 169 2.67 -3.46 8.62
N GLY A 170 3.96 -3.19 8.86
CA GLY A 170 4.45 -2.57 10.09
C GLY A 170 3.90 -1.17 10.34
N VAL A 171 3.50 -0.42 9.30
CA VAL A 171 2.84 0.89 9.45
C VAL A 171 1.54 0.78 10.24
N TYR A 172 0.80 -0.32 10.09
CA TYR A 172 -0.52 -0.49 10.70
C TYR A 172 -0.52 -1.24 12.02
N HIS A 173 0.54 -2.02 12.33
CA HIS A 173 0.66 -2.69 13.61
C HIS A 173 2.11 -3.04 13.97
N HIS A 174 2.53 -2.67 15.18
CA HIS A 174 3.92 -2.84 15.67
C HIS A 174 4.34 -4.31 15.86
N ILE A 175 3.36 -5.22 15.90
CA ILE A 175 3.64 -6.65 16.13
C ILE A 175 4.52 -7.28 15.05
N PHE A 176 4.42 -6.79 13.81
CA PHE A 176 5.19 -7.34 12.69
C PHE A 176 6.66 -6.91 12.75
N PRO A 177 6.98 -5.62 12.94
CA PRO A 177 8.35 -5.19 13.25
C PRO A 177 8.92 -5.86 14.50
N LYS A 178 8.13 -6.02 15.57
CA LYS A 178 8.56 -6.76 16.76
C LYS A 178 9.01 -8.19 16.41
N PHE A 179 8.21 -8.92 15.63
CA PHE A 179 8.57 -10.27 15.17
C PHE A 179 9.86 -10.28 14.34
N GLN A 180 9.98 -9.37 13.36
CA GLN A 180 11.16 -9.30 12.49
C GLN A 180 12.44 -8.97 13.28
N ASN A 181 12.35 -8.00 14.19
CA ASN A 181 13.46 -7.64 15.09
C ASN A 181 13.82 -8.77 16.06
N GLY A 182 12.84 -9.57 16.49
CA GLY A 182 13.10 -10.78 17.28
C GLY A 182 13.86 -11.85 16.49
N CYS A 183 13.57 -12.00 15.20
CA CYS A 183 14.23 -12.99 14.34
C CYS A 183 15.71 -12.67 14.06
N THR A 184 16.12 -11.40 14.11
CA THR A 184 17.51 -10.98 13.86
C THR A 184 18.34 -10.89 15.13
N LYS A 185 17.71 -10.73 16.30
CA LYS A 185 18.40 -10.65 17.59
C LYS A 185 18.76 -12.06 18.09
N ALA A 186 20.01 -12.24 18.51
CA ALA A 186 20.42 -13.46 19.18
C ALA A 186 19.80 -13.52 20.59
N ILE A 187 18.73 -14.30 20.74
CA ILE A 187 18.07 -14.50 22.04
C ILE A 187 18.67 -15.73 22.72
N PRO A 188 19.13 -15.64 23.99
CA PRO A 188 19.53 -16.80 24.77
C PRO A 188 18.33 -17.72 25.04
N LEU A 189 18.16 -18.77 24.25
CA LEU A 189 17.06 -19.72 24.39
C LEU A 189 17.39 -20.84 25.37
N GLN A 190 16.38 -21.28 26.11
CA GLN A 190 16.49 -22.45 26.99
C GLN A 190 16.85 -23.71 26.18
N ARG A 191 17.76 -24.53 26.70
CA ARG A 191 18.20 -25.76 26.03
C ARG A 191 17.04 -26.67 25.64
N ALA A 192 16.04 -26.81 26.52
CA ALA A 192 14.84 -27.61 26.24
C ALA A 192 14.06 -27.11 25.01
N TYR A 193 13.95 -25.79 24.82
CA TYR A 193 13.27 -25.19 23.67
C TYR A 193 14.03 -25.45 22.36
N VAL A 194 15.37 -25.38 22.41
CA VAL A 194 16.22 -25.73 21.25
C VAL A 194 16.13 -27.22 20.94
N SER A 195 16.13 -28.10 21.96
CA SER A 195 15.95 -29.55 21.77
C SER A 195 14.57 -29.90 21.19
N LEU A 196 13.51 -29.23 21.62
CA LEU A 196 12.18 -29.38 21.04
C LEU A 196 12.13 -28.90 19.59
N THR A 197 12.78 -27.77 19.29
CA THR A 197 12.92 -27.28 17.91
C THR A 197 13.67 -28.28 17.03
N PHE A 198 14.71 -28.91 17.57
CA PHE A 198 15.43 -29.98 16.86
C PHE A 198 14.51 -31.17 16.52
N GLN A 199 13.65 -31.60 17.46
CA GLN A 199 12.64 -32.63 17.17
C GLN A 199 11.66 -32.17 16.07
N PHE A 200 11.22 -30.91 16.11
CA PHE A 200 10.40 -30.31 15.05
C PHE A 200 11.10 -30.33 13.69
N LEU A 201 12.41 -30.05 13.64
CA LEU A 201 13.18 -30.15 12.40
C LEU A 201 13.22 -31.60 11.88
N LEU A 202 13.50 -32.58 12.74
CA LEU A 202 13.51 -33.98 12.35
C LEU A 202 12.14 -34.43 11.81
N ALA A 203 11.06 -34.09 12.50
CA ALA A 203 9.70 -34.42 12.08
C ALA A 203 9.32 -33.71 10.76
N SER A 204 9.71 -32.45 10.59
CA SER A 204 9.42 -31.68 9.37
C SER A 204 10.14 -32.22 8.14
N ARG A 205 11.27 -32.90 8.32
CA ARG A 205 12.06 -33.49 7.23
C ARG A 205 11.58 -34.87 6.80
N GLN A 206 10.72 -35.52 7.58
CA GLN A 206 10.19 -36.83 7.22
C GLN A 206 9.18 -36.75 6.07
N TYR A 207 9.14 -37.81 5.28
CA TYR A 207 8.08 -38.05 4.31
C TYR A 207 6.91 -38.77 4.98
N TYR A 208 5.69 -38.33 4.69
CA TYR A 208 4.47 -38.88 5.27
C TYR A 208 3.55 -39.42 4.19
N PRO A 209 2.78 -40.49 4.46
CA PRO A 209 1.84 -41.07 3.49
C PRO A 209 0.63 -40.17 3.21
N SER A 210 0.32 -39.23 4.11
CA SER A 210 -0.79 -38.28 3.94
C SER A 210 -0.52 -36.95 4.65
N GLU A 211 -1.22 -35.89 4.23
CA GLU A 211 -1.13 -34.58 4.88
C GLU A 211 -1.61 -34.63 6.34
N THR A 212 -2.66 -35.42 6.61
CA THR A 212 -3.16 -35.65 7.98
C THR A 212 -2.10 -36.29 8.86
N ALA A 213 -1.36 -37.27 8.35
CA ALA A 213 -0.28 -37.91 9.11
C ALA A 213 0.83 -36.90 9.46
N ARG A 214 1.22 -36.05 8.50
CA ARG A 214 2.19 -34.98 8.74
C ARG A 214 1.69 -33.95 9.74
N GLN A 215 0.44 -33.50 9.60
CA GLN A 215 -0.18 -32.56 10.53
C GLN A 215 -0.17 -33.12 11.96
N ASN A 216 -0.57 -34.38 12.14
CA ASN A 216 -0.56 -35.04 13.45
C ASN A 216 0.85 -35.11 14.05
N ALA A 217 1.88 -35.39 13.24
CA ALA A 217 3.27 -35.47 13.69
C ALA A 217 3.84 -34.11 14.11
N LEU A 218 3.45 -33.02 13.44
CA LEU A 218 3.93 -31.67 13.75
C LEU A 218 3.10 -30.95 14.83
N ARG A 219 1.86 -31.38 15.06
CA ARG A 219 0.89 -30.66 15.90
C ARG A 219 1.36 -30.45 17.33
N SER A 220 1.79 -31.49 18.03
CA SER A 220 2.24 -31.37 19.44
C SER A 220 3.51 -30.53 19.55
N LEU A 221 4.45 -30.71 18.62
CA LEU A 221 5.70 -29.95 18.59
C LEU A 221 5.43 -28.45 18.40
N LEU A 222 4.57 -28.10 17.45
CA LEU A 222 4.19 -26.71 17.22
C LEU A 222 3.35 -26.12 18.37
N TYR A 223 2.52 -26.93 19.03
CA TYR A 223 1.79 -26.52 20.22
C TYR A 223 2.76 -26.08 21.32
N ASP A 224 3.74 -26.91 21.64
CA ASP A 224 4.73 -26.64 22.69
C ASP A 224 5.66 -25.46 22.31
N LEU A 225 6.04 -25.38 21.03
CA LEU A 225 6.92 -24.31 20.52
C LEU A 225 6.23 -22.95 20.48
N LEU A 226 4.96 -22.89 20.05
CA LEU A 226 4.19 -21.65 19.91
C LEU A 226 3.31 -21.34 21.14
N GLY A 227 3.36 -22.19 22.17
CA GLY A 227 2.64 -22.02 23.44
C GLY A 227 1.12 -21.97 23.28
N SER A 228 0.57 -22.60 22.23
CA SER A 228 -0.86 -22.53 21.96
C SER A 228 -1.36 -23.55 20.93
N ASP A 229 -2.68 -23.80 20.97
CA ASP A 229 -3.41 -24.64 20.02
C ASP A 229 -3.51 -24.00 18.62
N VAL A 230 -2.39 -23.93 17.91
CA VAL A 230 -2.30 -23.35 16.56
C VAL A 230 -3.07 -24.17 15.52
N PHE A 231 -3.37 -25.44 15.82
CA PHE A 231 -3.92 -26.41 14.87
C PHE A 231 -5.22 -27.07 15.35
N ILE A 232 -6.11 -26.32 15.99
CA ILE A 232 -7.50 -26.78 16.16
C ILE A 232 -8.22 -26.62 14.82
N PRO A 233 -8.78 -27.71 14.24
CA PRO A 233 -9.68 -27.60 13.11
C PRO A 233 -10.85 -26.70 13.49
N SER A 234 -10.88 -25.51 12.91
CA SER A 234 -11.91 -24.52 13.13
C SER A 234 -12.64 -24.27 11.83
N ALA A 235 -13.96 -24.15 11.89
CA ALA A 235 -14.75 -23.74 10.73
C ALA A 235 -14.68 -22.21 10.62
N ILE A 236 -14.09 -21.68 9.55
CA ILE A 236 -14.34 -20.29 9.18
C ILE A 236 -15.65 -20.27 8.41
N GLU A 237 -16.69 -19.70 9.00
CA GLU A 237 -17.93 -19.40 8.29
C GLU A 237 -17.73 -18.13 7.45
N GLY A 238 -17.64 -18.32 6.13
CA GLY A 238 -17.69 -17.21 5.19
C GLY A 238 -19.09 -16.60 5.10
N ALA A 239 -19.20 -15.42 4.49
CA ALA A 239 -20.48 -14.74 4.30
C ALA A 239 -21.54 -15.55 3.53
N SER A 240 -21.12 -16.55 2.74
CA SER A 240 -21.99 -17.48 2.01
C SER A 240 -22.47 -18.69 2.82
N GLY A 241 -22.15 -18.77 4.11
CA GLY A 241 -22.44 -19.95 4.96
C GLY A 241 -21.51 -21.16 4.68
N MET A 242 -20.53 -21.00 3.78
CA MET A 242 -19.58 -22.06 3.46
C MET A 242 -18.55 -22.20 4.59
N ARG A 243 -18.45 -23.40 5.18
CA ARG A 243 -17.47 -23.74 6.21
C ARG A 243 -16.22 -24.29 5.57
N ASP A 244 -15.10 -23.58 5.73
CA ASP A 244 -13.79 -24.08 5.37
C ASP A 244 -13.07 -24.54 6.65
N SER A 245 -12.48 -25.74 6.66
CA SER A 245 -11.63 -26.19 7.76
C SER A 245 -10.32 -25.42 7.74
N VAL A 246 -9.98 -24.84 8.88
CA VAL A 246 -8.79 -24.02 9.08
C VAL A 246 -8.05 -24.48 10.31
N HIS A 247 -6.73 -24.48 10.23
CA HIS A 247 -5.89 -24.54 11.40
C HIS A 247 -5.50 -23.11 11.74
N GLY A 248 -5.90 -22.65 12.90
CA GLY A 248 -5.60 -21.30 13.31
C GLY A 248 -5.77 -21.14 14.81
N LEU A 249 -5.20 -20.04 15.29
CA LEU A 249 -5.20 -19.70 16.69
C LEU A 249 -6.18 -18.55 16.95
N SER A 250 -7.34 -18.84 17.53
CA SER A 250 -8.30 -17.80 17.86
C SER A 250 -7.82 -16.94 19.04
N ALA A 251 -8.29 -15.70 19.04
CA ALA A 251 -8.15 -14.68 20.05
C ALA A 251 -9.56 -14.15 20.32
N GLN A 252 -9.94 -14.13 21.59
CA GLN A 252 -11.22 -13.55 21.99
C GLN A 252 -11.16 -12.04 21.82
N VAL A 253 -12.20 -11.46 21.22
CA VAL A 253 -12.30 -10.01 21.03
C VAL A 253 -13.18 -9.42 22.11
N ALA A 254 -12.68 -8.43 22.84
CA ALA A 254 -13.45 -7.77 23.88
C ALA A 254 -14.32 -6.60 23.34
N PRO A 255 -15.54 -6.41 23.90
CA PRO A 255 -16.25 -7.33 24.80
C PRO A 255 -16.74 -8.58 24.04
N ALA A 256 -16.67 -9.76 24.67
CA ALA A 256 -16.72 -11.16 24.16
C ALA A 256 -17.78 -11.56 23.09
N ARG A 257 -17.99 -10.76 22.05
CA ARG A 257 -19.01 -10.95 21.02
C ARG A 257 -18.45 -11.62 19.74
N HIS A 258 -17.13 -11.60 19.55
CA HIS A 258 -16.47 -12.06 18.34
C HIS A 258 -15.14 -12.77 18.66
N SER A 259 -14.64 -13.61 17.75
CA SER A 259 -13.31 -14.21 17.82
C SER A 259 -12.54 -13.88 16.53
N MET A 260 -11.34 -13.33 16.66
CA MET A 260 -10.39 -13.13 15.56
C MET A 260 -9.35 -14.24 15.61
N TYR A 261 -8.68 -14.58 14.53
CA TYR A 261 -7.51 -15.46 14.55
C TYR A 261 -6.23 -14.63 14.66
N SER A 262 -5.38 -14.89 15.64
CA SER A 262 -4.02 -14.32 15.71
C SER A 262 -3.05 -15.01 14.74
N LEU A 263 -3.34 -16.24 14.32
CA LEU A 263 -2.55 -17.03 13.37
C LEU A 263 -3.43 -17.91 12.48
N LEU A 264 -3.14 -17.99 11.18
CA LEU A 264 -3.63 -19.05 10.29
C LEU A 264 -2.47 -19.90 9.76
N GLY A 265 -2.61 -21.22 9.83
CA GLY A 265 -1.58 -22.18 9.43
C GLY A 265 -1.99 -23.08 8.27
N GLU A 266 -1.08 -23.32 7.33
CA GLU A 266 -1.21 -24.34 6.27
C GLU A 266 0.00 -25.29 6.29
N ILE A 267 -0.23 -26.57 6.62
CA ILE A 267 0.80 -27.64 6.63
C ILE A 267 0.50 -28.66 5.55
N LYS A 268 1.47 -28.92 4.68
CA LYS A 268 1.35 -29.81 3.51
C LYS A 268 2.61 -30.67 3.33
N ASN A 269 2.44 -31.87 2.76
CA ASN A 269 3.54 -32.83 2.55
C ASN A 269 4.65 -32.32 1.64
N GLY A 270 4.33 -31.41 0.72
CA GLY A 270 5.27 -30.83 -0.22
C GLY A 270 4.54 -29.94 -1.21
N PHE A 271 5.26 -29.49 -2.23
CA PHE A 271 4.68 -28.82 -3.37
C PHE A 271 3.82 -29.84 -4.12
N SER A 272 2.50 -29.76 -3.93
CA SER A 272 1.55 -30.64 -4.62
C SER A 272 1.42 -30.26 -6.09
N THR A 273 1.02 -31.23 -6.92
CA THR A 273 0.58 -31.02 -8.31
C THR A 273 -0.71 -30.19 -8.45
N SER A 274 -1.40 -29.86 -7.36
CA SER A 274 -2.68 -29.13 -7.40
C SER A 274 -2.59 -27.65 -7.78
N GLY A 275 -1.40 -27.14 -8.13
CA GLY A 275 -1.22 -25.79 -8.70
C GLY A 275 -1.57 -24.62 -7.78
N CYS A 276 -1.53 -24.81 -6.46
CA CYS A 276 -1.85 -23.78 -5.45
C CYS A 276 -0.66 -23.56 -4.53
N ASP A 277 -0.17 -22.32 -4.45
CA ASP A 277 0.77 -21.90 -3.42
C ASP A 277 0.08 -21.90 -2.04
N ARG A 278 0.80 -22.33 -0.99
CA ARG A 278 0.19 -22.56 0.32
C ARG A 278 0.10 -21.31 1.17
N LEU A 279 1.03 -20.37 0.98
CA LEU A 279 0.88 -19.05 1.54
C LEU A 279 -0.30 -18.33 0.88
N GLU A 280 -0.47 -18.47 -0.44
CA GLU A 280 -1.61 -17.91 -1.17
C GLU A 280 -2.95 -18.46 -0.66
N GLN A 281 -3.02 -19.77 -0.39
CA GLN A 281 -4.20 -20.37 0.23
C GLN A 281 -4.53 -19.76 1.60
N ALA A 282 -3.52 -19.53 2.46
CA ALA A 282 -3.69 -18.87 3.75
C ALA A 282 -4.14 -17.41 3.59
N SER A 283 -3.55 -16.67 2.65
CA SER A 283 -3.93 -15.29 2.30
C SER A 283 -5.40 -15.21 1.85
N HIS A 284 -5.85 -16.16 1.03
CA HIS A 284 -7.25 -16.22 0.58
C HIS A 284 -8.23 -16.57 1.71
N ARG A 285 -7.81 -17.34 2.72
CA ARG A 285 -8.61 -17.58 3.93
C ARG A 285 -8.71 -16.33 4.78
N TYR A 286 -7.59 -15.65 4.99
CA TYR A 286 -7.58 -14.37 5.70
C TYR A 286 -8.49 -13.35 4.99
N ARG A 287 -8.45 -13.28 3.65
CA ARG A 287 -9.37 -12.44 2.87
C ARG A 287 -10.84 -12.72 3.16
N LYS A 288 -11.24 -14.00 3.20
CA LYS A 288 -12.62 -14.37 3.57
C LYS A 288 -12.95 -14.00 5.02
N LEU A 289 -12.01 -14.21 5.93
CA LEU A 289 -12.16 -13.85 7.35
C LEU A 289 -12.41 -12.34 7.49
N CYS A 290 -11.62 -11.50 6.82
CA CYS A 290 -11.82 -10.04 6.83
C CYS A 290 -13.22 -9.63 6.39
N ALA A 291 -13.84 -10.32 5.43
CA ALA A 291 -15.16 -9.98 4.92
C ALA A 291 -16.33 -10.63 5.69
N ALA A 292 -16.06 -11.44 6.72
CA ALA A 292 -17.08 -12.16 7.47
C ALA A 292 -18.02 -11.17 8.21
N PRO A 293 -19.36 -11.29 8.09
CA PRO A 293 -20.31 -10.34 8.68
C PRO A 293 -20.16 -10.15 10.19
N HIS A 294 -19.85 -11.22 10.92
CA HIS A 294 -19.62 -11.17 12.36
C HIS A 294 -18.32 -10.43 12.73
N LEU A 295 -17.43 -10.10 11.80
CA LEU A 295 -16.22 -9.31 12.07
C LEU A 295 -16.34 -7.85 11.61
N ASP A 296 -17.54 -7.42 11.19
CA ASP A 296 -17.76 -6.05 10.68
C ASP A 296 -17.42 -4.98 11.72
N GLU A 297 -17.71 -5.22 13.00
CA GLU A 297 -17.34 -4.28 14.06
C GLU A 297 -15.82 -4.20 14.24
N LEU A 298 -15.14 -5.33 14.26
CA LEU A 298 -13.68 -5.39 14.42
C LEU A 298 -12.96 -4.75 13.23
N ARG A 299 -13.44 -5.01 12.01
CA ARG A 299 -12.89 -4.43 10.78
C ARG A 299 -13.00 -2.92 10.74
N ARG A 300 -14.11 -2.35 11.26
CA ARG A 300 -14.26 -0.90 11.38
C ARG A 300 -13.28 -0.29 12.38
N LYS A 301 -12.89 -1.01 13.42
CA LYS A 301 -12.04 -0.50 14.51
C LYS A 301 -10.54 -0.71 14.28
N THR A 302 -10.16 -1.67 13.43
CA THR A 302 -8.78 -2.15 13.34
C THR A 302 -8.36 -2.44 11.91
N ALA A 303 -7.06 -2.59 11.70
CA ALA A 303 -6.51 -3.17 10.48
C ALA A 303 -6.53 -4.71 10.48
N MET A 304 -7.23 -5.36 11.42
CA MET A 304 -7.31 -6.83 11.56
C MET A 304 -5.96 -7.59 11.46
N PRO A 305 -4.89 -7.17 12.16
CA PRO A 305 -3.57 -7.80 12.06
C PRO A 305 -3.58 -9.31 12.35
N ILE A 306 -2.93 -10.10 11.49
CA ILE A 306 -2.83 -11.56 11.64
C ILE A 306 -1.44 -12.06 11.26
N PHE A 307 -0.98 -13.17 11.84
CA PHE A 307 0.13 -13.94 11.29
C PHE A 307 -0.38 -15.06 10.37
N LEU A 308 0.38 -15.36 9.31
CA LEU A 308 0.17 -16.50 8.42
C LEU A 308 1.41 -17.39 8.47
N LEU A 309 1.22 -18.69 8.69
CA LEU A 309 2.28 -19.68 8.73
C LEU A 309 2.06 -20.72 7.63
N SER A 310 3.06 -20.92 6.78
CA SER A 310 3.08 -21.99 5.79
C SER A 310 4.22 -22.95 6.05
N ILE A 311 3.91 -24.26 6.13
CA ILE A 311 4.89 -25.33 6.17
C ILE A 311 4.61 -26.29 5.02
N THR A 312 5.41 -26.20 3.95
CA THR A 312 5.23 -27.00 2.73
C THR A 312 6.45 -27.88 2.51
N GLY A 313 6.29 -29.19 2.74
CA GLY A 313 7.45 -30.07 2.85
C GLY A 313 8.41 -29.51 3.90
N ALA A 314 9.71 -29.51 3.61
CA ALA A 314 10.72 -28.95 4.52
C ALA A 314 10.96 -27.45 4.34
N GLN A 315 9.94 -26.66 3.98
CA GLN A 315 10.02 -25.19 3.86
C GLN A 315 9.06 -24.54 4.84
N LEU A 316 9.50 -23.49 5.53
CA LEU A 316 8.71 -22.68 6.45
C LEU A 316 8.70 -21.22 6.02
N VAL A 317 7.52 -20.59 6.07
CA VAL A 317 7.33 -19.16 5.81
C VAL A 317 6.41 -18.56 6.85
N VAL A 318 6.79 -17.40 7.39
CA VAL A 318 5.92 -16.55 8.20
C VAL A 318 5.62 -15.27 7.42
N ALA A 319 4.35 -14.91 7.35
CA ALA A 319 3.87 -13.64 6.80
C ALA A 319 2.92 -12.97 7.80
N GLY A 320 2.64 -11.69 7.57
CA GLY A 320 1.62 -10.95 8.29
C GLY A 320 0.55 -10.46 7.32
N GLY A 321 -0.67 -10.30 7.82
CA GLY A 321 -1.79 -9.75 7.06
C GLY A 321 -2.43 -8.58 7.80
N VAL A 322 -2.85 -7.57 7.04
CA VAL A 322 -3.71 -6.47 7.51
C VAL A 322 -4.82 -6.21 6.49
N PHE A 323 -5.95 -5.67 6.96
CA PHE A 323 -7.05 -5.20 6.14
C PHE A 323 -7.11 -3.67 6.24
N VAL A 324 -6.57 -2.99 5.23
CA VAL A 324 -6.60 -1.53 5.11
C VAL A 324 -7.68 -1.19 4.10
N ASP A 325 -7.36 -0.75 2.90
CA ASP A 325 -8.31 -0.60 1.79
C ASP A 325 -8.79 -1.96 1.25
N ARG A 326 -7.86 -2.91 1.26
CA ARG A 326 -8.00 -4.29 0.84
C ARG A 326 -7.14 -5.14 1.75
N VAL A 327 -7.13 -6.44 1.50
CA VAL A 327 -6.19 -7.35 2.19
C VAL A 327 -4.78 -7.07 1.70
N VAL A 328 -3.87 -6.80 2.63
CA VAL A 328 -2.44 -6.69 2.42
C VAL A 328 -1.78 -7.88 3.10
N VAL A 329 -0.89 -8.58 2.39
CA VAL A 329 -0.08 -9.67 2.96
C VAL A 329 1.39 -9.37 2.71
N GLY A 330 2.12 -9.08 3.78
CA GLY A 330 3.56 -8.87 3.75
C GLY A 330 4.30 -10.11 4.24
N ARG A 331 5.30 -10.57 3.48
CA ARG A 331 6.20 -11.62 3.97
C ARG A 331 7.07 -11.07 5.10
N LEU A 332 7.20 -11.83 6.18
CA LEU A 332 8.04 -11.47 7.33
C LEU A 332 9.33 -12.30 7.36
N THR A 333 9.35 -13.43 6.67
CA THR A 333 10.53 -14.25 6.43
C THR A 333 10.64 -14.66 4.96
N ASP A 334 11.88 -14.95 4.54
CA ASP A 334 12.14 -15.75 3.35
C ASP A 334 11.60 -17.19 3.49
N ASN A 335 11.79 -18.00 2.45
CA ASN A 335 11.55 -19.44 2.50
C ASN A 335 12.65 -20.09 3.33
N ILE A 336 12.35 -20.38 4.59
CA ILE A 336 13.30 -21.01 5.51
C ILE A 336 13.33 -22.51 5.23
N SER A 337 14.47 -22.98 4.71
CA SER A 337 14.72 -24.42 4.60
C SER A 337 14.85 -25.04 5.99
N LEU A 338 14.03 -26.07 6.26
CA LEU A 338 14.12 -26.93 7.44
C LEU A 338 15.10 -28.09 7.24
N VAL A 339 15.84 -28.09 6.13
CA VAL A 339 16.98 -28.97 5.86
C VAL A 339 18.26 -28.11 5.95
N PRO A 340 19.28 -28.54 6.72
CA PRO A 340 20.53 -27.79 6.82
C PRO A 340 21.26 -27.77 5.48
N LEU A 341 21.88 -26.64 5.16
CA LEU A 341 22.79 -26.54 4.02
C LEU A 341 24.03 -27.41 4.29
N GLN A 342 24.47 -28.13 3.25
CA GLN A 342 25.65 -29.00 3.33
C GLN A 342 26.95 -28.20 3.36
N GLN A 343 26.95 -27.03 2.72
CA GLN A 343 28.01 -26.05 2.81
C GLN A 343 27.56 -25.02 3.84
N ALA A 344 28.31 -24.90 4.94
CA ALA A 344 28.13 -23.76 5.82
C ALA A 344 28.46 -22.51 5.01
N GLU A 345 27.50 -21.59 4.84
CA GLU A 345 27.85 -20.19 4.63
C GLU A 345 28.89 -19.85 5.70
N ALA A 346 29.96 -19.14 5.33
CA ALA A 346 31.07 -18.82 6.21
C ALA A 346 30.56 -18.14 7.48
N LEU A 347 30.17 -18.94 8.47
CA LEU A 347 29.80 -18.53 9.81
C LEU A 347 31.05 -17.85 10.36
N ASP A 348 30.86 -16.66 10.94
CA ASP A 348 31.93 -15.91 11.61
C ASP A 348 32.89 -16.87 12.31
N ALA A 349 34.18 -16.74 12.00
CA ALA A 349 35.24 -17.66 12.42
C ALA A 349 35.37 -17.82 13.95
N GLU A 350 34.66 -16.99 14.73
CA GLU A 350 34.53 -17.03 16.18
C GLU A 350 33.38 -17.91 16.70
N THR A 351 32.30 -18.13 15.95
CA THR A 351 31.16 -18.98 16.37
C THR A 351 31.13 -20.35 15.69
N SER A 352 31.93 -20.57 14.65
CA SER A 352 31.83 -21.72 13.74
C SER A 352 32.62 -22.97 14.12
N ARG A 353 33.44 -22.95 15.18
CA ARG A 353 34.32 -24.08 15.49
C ARG A 353 33.65 -25.26 16.20
N ASP A 354 32.50 -25.06 16.86
CA ASP A 354 31.91 -26.05 17.78
C ASP A 354 30.46 -26.49 17.48
N THR A 355 29.83 -26.03 16.39
CA THR A 355 28.39 -26.29 16.12
C THR A 355 28.15 -26.93 14.76
N SER A 356 27.45 -28.07 14.75
CA SER A 356 27.03 -28.73 13.50
C SER A 356 26.04 -27.87 12.70
N PRO A 357 25.98 -28.01 11.35
CA PRO A 357 25.00 -27.27 10.53
C PRO A 357 23.55 -27.46 10.98
N LEU A 358 23.22 -28.63 11.54
CA LEU A 358 21.90 -28.92 12.07
C LEU A 358 21.63 -28.21 13.40
N ASP A 359 22.64 -28.03 14.26
CA ASP A 359 22.51 -27.25 15.50
C ASP A 359 22.33 -25.76 15.19
N ALA A 360 23.13 -25.23 14.24
CA ALA A 360 22.98 -23.85 13.76
C ALA A 360 21.57 -23.60 13.21
N LEU A 361 21.04 -24.53 12.39
CA LEU A 361 19.66 -24.45 11.91
C LEU A 361 18.64 -24.53 13.05
N ALA A 362 18.83 -25.45 14.01
CA ALA A 362 17.94 -25.58 15.16
C ALA A 362 17.86 -24.28 15.96
N ARG A 363 18.99 -23.60 16.20
CA ARG A 363 19.01 -22.31 16.89
C ARG A 363 18.34 -21.20 16.09
N LYS A 364 18.61 -21.11 14.78
CA LYS A 364 17.97 -20.13 13.89
C LYS A 364 16.45 -20.29 13.90
N VAL A 365 15.96 -21.52 13.68
CA VAL A 365 14.52 -21.81 13.68
C VAL A 365 13.91 -21.62 15.07
N ALA A 366 14.65 -21.94 16.14
CA ALA A 366 14.17 -21.73 17.50
C ALA A 366 13.98 -20.23 17.79
N GLY A 367 14.91 -19.36 17.34
CA GLY A 367 14.78 -17.91 17.47
C GLY A 367 13.54 -17.37 16.75
N ILE A 368 13.28 -17.86 15.54
CA ILE A 368 12.09 -17.48 14.76
C ILE A 368 10.79 -17.94 15.43
N LEU A 369 10.71 -19.22 15.83
CA LEU A 369 9.51 -19.75 16.50
C LEU A 369 9.26 -19.13 17.86
N HIS A 370 10.32 -18.79 18.60
CA HIS A 370 10.21 -18.08 19.87
C HIS A 370 9.70 -16.65 19.65
N SER A 371 10.25 -15.93 18.68
CA SER A 371 9.77 -14.59 18.31
C SER A 371 8.31 -14.63 17.86
N LEU A 372 7.92 -15.65 17.09
CA LEU A 372 6.53 -15.85 16.69
C LEU A 372 5.64 -16.11 17.91
N ARG A 373 6.05 -17.00 18.83
CA ARG A 373 5.32 -17.28 20.08
C ARG A 373 5.03 -16.01 20.87
N ASP A 374 6.04 -15.19 21.10
CA ASP A 374 5.92 -13.96 21.87
C ASP A 374 5.01 -12.95 21.19
N SER A 375 5.16 -12.80 19.87
CA SER A 375 4.27 -11.95 19.06
C SER A 375 2.82 -12.44 19.04
N LEU A 376 2.59 -13.75 19.03
CA LEU A 376 1.23 -14.31 19.10
C LEU A 376 0.58 -14.09 20.46
N ALA A 377 1.34 -14.24 21.55
CA ALA A 377 0.86 -13.97 22.89
C ALA A 377 0.38 -12.51 23.02
N GLU A 378 1.24 -11.56 22.61
CA GLU A 378 0.89 -10.14 22.66
C GLU A 378 -0.28 -9.79 21.73
N LEU A 379 -0.33 -10.34 20.52
CA LEU A 379 -1.45 -10.07 19.60
C LEU A 379 -2.79 -10.56 20.16
N LYS A 380 -2.80 -11.71 20.85
CA LYS A 380 -4.01 -12.20 21.55
C LYS A 380 -4.43 -11.27 22.68
N GLU A 381 -3.48 -10.84 23.50
CA GLU A 381 -3.74 -9.89 24.58
C GLU A 381 -4.30 -8.59 24.02
N TRP A 382 -3.75 -8.10 22.91
CA TRP A 382 -4.25 -6.92 22.22
C TRP A 382 -5.70 -7.08 21.73
N TYR A 383 -6.06 -8.23 21.16
CA TYR A 383 -7.46 -8.51 20.80
C TYR A 383 -8.39 -8.62 22.00
N ALA A 384 -7.89 -9.10 23.13
CA ALA A 384 -8.64 -9.22 24.37
C ALA A 384 -8.88 -7.88 25.07
N GLN A 385 -8.21 -6.80 24.65
CA GLN A 385 -8.44 -5.47 25.18
C GLN A 385 -9.70 -4.84 24.57
N PRO A 386 -10.51 -4.09 25.34
CA PRO A 386 -11.66 -3.41 24.78
C PRO A 386 -11.22 -2.31 23.80
N MET A 387 -11.70 -2.41 22.57
CA MET A 387 -11.37 -1.42 21.53
C MET A 387 -12.34 -0.24 21.63
N HIS A 388 -11.88 0.82 22.30
CA HIS A 388 -12.69 1.98 22.70
C HIS A 388 -12.85 3.07 21.63
N THR A 389 -12.10 3.04 20.53
CA THR A 389 -12.21 4.08 19.50
C THR A 389 -13.32 3.74 18.50
N ALA A 390 -14.43 4.45 18.57
CA ALA A 390 -15.39 4.49 17.48
C ALA A 390 -14.74 5.16 16.27
N ARG A 391 -14.74 4.49 15.12
CA ARG A 391 -14.39 5.12 13.84
C ARG A 391 -15.68 5.37 13.06
N PRO A 392 -15.75 6.43 12.23
CA PRO A 392 -16.82 6.59 11.27
C PRO A 392 -17.03 5.32 10.46
N LYS A 393 -18.28 5.08 10.06
CA LYS A 393 -18.60 4.02 9.10
C LYS A 393 -17.81 4.35 7.83
N ASP A 394 -17.01 3.40 7.35
CA ASP A 394 -16.17 3.51 6.16
C ASP A 394 -14.77 4.15 6.33
N ALA A 395 -14.36 4.52 7.56
CA ALA A 395 -13.01 5.02 7.83
C ALA A 395 -11.92 3.93 7.71
N VAL A 396 -10.82 4.28 7.03
CA VAL A 396 -9.64 3.40 6.89
C VAL A 396 -8.84 3.30 8.20
N PRO A 397 -8.13 2.18 8.44
CA PRO A 397 -7.19 2.10 9.54
C PRO A 397 -6.03 3.05 9.35
N TRP A 398 -5.88 3.98 10.29
CA TRP A 398 -4.71 4.84 10.36
C TRP A 398 -3.46 4.08 10.80
N PRO A 399 -2.27 4.58 10.43
CA PRO A 399 -1.01 4.09 10.99
C PRO A 399 -1.02 4.09 12.53
N HIS A 400 -0.27 3.15 13.11
CA HIS A 400 -0.21 3.00 14.56
C HIS A 400 0.77 3.99 15.23
N PHE A 401 1.69 4.59 14.46
CA PHE A 401 2.61 5.61 14.93
C PHE A 401 1.86 6.92 15.16
N LYS A 402 1.62 7.30 16.41
CA LYS A 402 0.78 8.46 16.76
C LYS A 402 1.46 9.50 17.64
N GLU A 403 2.64 9.21 18.14
CA GLU A 403 3.33 10.06 19.11
C GLU A 403 4.84 9.95 18.89
N PHE A 404 5.53 11.07 19.03
CA PHE A 404 6.99 11.14 19.02
C PHE A 404 7.44 12.34 19.84
N ASP A 405 8.54 12.20 20.59
CA ASP A 405 9.08 13.25 21.46
C ASP A 405 7.98 13.89 22.34
N ASN A 406 7.61 15.15 22.09
CA ASN A 406 6.53 15.88 22.79
C ASN A 406 5.32 16.18 21.90
N PHE A 407 5.13 15.40 20.83
CA PHE A 407 4.11 15.64 19.81
C PHE A 407 3.12 14.48 19.74
N THR A 408 1.85 14.83 19.53
CA THR A 408 0.77 13.88 19.23
C THR A 408 0.29 14.08 17.81
N ILE A 409 -0.03 12.99 17.11
CA ILE A 409 -0.39 12.96 15.69
C ILE A 409 -1.84 12.47 15.55
N GLU A 410 -2.63 13.20 14.78
CA GLU A 410 -3.95 12.80 14.33
C GLU A 410 -3.99 12.78 12.80
N TYR A 411 -4.19 11.59 12.23
CA TYR A 411 -4.27 11.42 10.78
C TYR A 411 -5.62 11.88 10.24
N THR A 412 -5.59 12.67 9.18
CA THR A 412 -6.79 13.27 8.57
C THR A 412 -7.08 12.72 7.17
N ALA A 413 -6.05 12.38 6.40
CA ALA A 413 -6.23 11.80 5.06
C ALA A 413 -5.04 10.92 4.63
N ARG A 414 -5.30 9.95 3.76
CA ARG A 414 -4.26 9.25 2.99
C ARG A 414 -4.08 9.95 1.64
N LEU A 415 -2.84 10.27 1.29
CA LEU A 415 -2.50 10.85 -0.02
C LEU A 415 -2.22 9.73 -1.03
N ALA A 416 -2.61 9.95 -2.29
CA ALA A 416 -2.51 8.98 -3.38
C ALA A 416 -3.14 7.60 -3.06
N PRO A 417 -4.44 7.55 -2.69
CA PRO A 417 -5.11 6.30 -2.29
C PRO A 417 -5.21 5.26 -3.42
N ASP A 418 -4.98 5.67 -4.67
CA ASP A 418 -4.95 4.79 -5.85
C ASP A 418 -3.63 4.01 -6.00
N ASP A 419 -2.58 4.44 -5.30
CA ASP A 419 -1.31 3.72 -5.19
C ASP A 419 -1.24 3.01 -3.82
N PRO A 420 -1.57 1.70 -3.77
CA PRO A 420 -1.65 0.99 -2.51
C PRO A 420 -0.31 0.90 -1.77
N ALA A 421 0.83 0.99 -2.47
CA ALA A 421 2.15 0.91 -1.86
C ALA A 421 2.55 2.21 -1.14
N ARG A 422 2.02 3.36 -1.56
CA ARG A 422 2.38 4.66 -0.98
C ARG A 422 1.79 4.86 0.40
N CYS A 423 2.67 5.07 1.38
CA CYS A 423 2.32 5.40 2.76
C CYS A 423 2.61 6.89 3.04
N VAL A 424 1.81 7.76 2.43
CA VAL A 424 1.85 9.21 2.67
C VAL A 424 0.49 9.67 3.19
N PHE A 425 0.49 10.43 4.28
CA PHE A 425 -0.72 10.86 4.96
C PHE A 425 -0.66 12.34 5.32
N LEU A 426 -1.80 13.01 5.26
CA LEU A 426 -2.00 14.30 5.92
C LEU A 426 -2.35 14.03 7.39
N ALA A 427 -1.76 14.80 8.29
CA ALA A 427 -2.02 14.72 9.72
C ALA A 427 -1.92 16.09 10.38
N THR A 428 -2.60 16.26 11.51
CA THR A 428 -2.35 17.34 12.45
C THR A 428 -1.38 16.86 13.52
N VAL A 429 -0.39 17.70 13.83
CA VAL A 429 0.62 17.45 14.85
C VAL A 429 0.47 18.49 15.95
N THR A 430 0.17 18.04 17.16
CA THR A 430 -0.05 18.88 18.32
C THR A 430 1.15 18.81 19.26
N VAL A 431 1.75 19.96 19.58
CA VAL A 431 2.81 20.08 20.58
C VAL A 431 2.17 19.98 21.97
N ASN A 432 2.48 18.93 22.72
CA ASN A 432 1.85 18.63 24.01
C ASN A 432 2.08 19.72 25.08
N LYS A 433 3.12 20.54 24.94
CA LYS A 433 3.48 21.57 25.94
C LYS A 433 2.70 22.87 25.82
N ASN A 434 2.37 23.31 24.62
CA ASN A 434 1.72 24.60 24.36
C ASN A 434 0.40 24.47 23.58
N GLY A 435 0.04 23.27 23.12
CA GLY A 435 -1.17 23.01 22.34
C GLY A 435 -1.11 23.54 20.90
N GLU A 436 0.07 23.95 20.41
CA GLU A 436 0.24 24.40 19.03
C GLU A 436 -0.04 23.23 18.08
N VAL A 437 -0.94 23.46 17.12
CA VAL A 437 -1.34 22.47 16.11
C VAL A 437 -0.77 22.89 14.77
N LYS A 438 -0.08 21.97 14.09
CA LYS A 438 0.43 22.14 12.73
C LYS A 438 -0.11 21.07 11.81
N GLU A 439 -0.49 21.44 10.59
CA GLU A 439 -0.73 20.47 9.53
C GLU A 439 0.59 19.98 8.95
N CYS A 440 0.72 18.67 8.78
CA CYS A 440 1.95 18.00 8.40
C CYS A 440 1.70 16.86 7.42
N ILE A 441 2.70 16.57 6.60
CA ILE A 441 2.79 15.32 5.87
C ILE A 441 3.52 14.29 6.70
N MET A 442 2.95 13.09 6.80
CA MET A 442 3.52 11.90 7.40
C MET A 442 3.84 10.90 6.29
N LYS A 443 5.13 10.62 6.06
CA LYS A 443 5.60 9.65 5.07
C LYS A 443 6.32 8.50 5.75
N PHE A 444 5.98 7.28 5.35
CA PHE A 444 6.70 6.05 5.71
C PHE A 444 7.40 5.52 4.46
N THR A 445 8.71 5.41 4.52
CA THR A 445 9.54 4.99 3.38
C THR A 445 10.75 4.18 3.83
N SER A 446 11.38 3.46 2.90
CA SER A 446 12.57 2.66 3.20
C SER A 446 13.83 3.51 3.37
N ARG A 447 13.89 4.68 2.74
CA ARG A 447 15.02 5.61 2.78
C ARG A 447 14.55 7.05 2.58
N TYR A 448 15.25 7.99 3.19
CA TYR A 448 14.99 9.43 3.03
C TYR A 448 16.26 10.23 3.23
N ALA A 449 16.54 11.17 2.34
CA ALA A 449 17.72 12.03 2.41
C ALA A 449 17.43 13.27 3.27
N ASP A 450 17.52 13.12 4.59
CA ASP A 450 17.23 14.22 5.53
C ASP A 450 18.18 15.42 5.33
N CYS A 451 19.47 15.18 5.06
CA CYS A 451 20.46 16.22 4.79
C CYS A 451 20.14 17.04 3.52
N VAL A 452 19.59 16.40 2.49
CA VAL A 452 19.14 17.06 1.24
C VAL A 452 17.92 17.93 1.54
N HIS A 453 16.90 17.36 2.17
CA HIS A 453 15.68 18.08 2.53
C HIS A 453 16.01 19.32 3.40
N ARG A 454 16.80 19.14 4.47
CA ARG A 454 17.17 20.25 5.36
C ARG A 454 17.93 21.36 4.61
N THR A 455 18.83 21.00 3.70
CA THR A 455 19.55 22.00 2.89
C THR A 455 18.60 22.79 1.98
N LEU A 456 17.63 22.13 1.36
CA LEU A 456 16.62 22.80 0.53
C LEU A 456 15.67 23.67 1.36
N ALA A 457 15.30 23.22 2.55
CA ALA A 457 14.46 23.97 3.49
C ALA A 457 15.19 25.21 4.04
N GLU A 458 16.49 25.12 4.33
CA GLU A 458 17.35 26.26 4.70
C GLU A 458 17.42 27.31 3.58
N ALA A 459 17.41 26.85 2.32
CA ALA A 459 17.37 27.72 1.14
C ALA A 459 15.96 28.27 0.82
N GLY A 460 14.93 27.87 1.59
CA GLY A 460 13.55 28.33 1.42
C GLY A 460 12.80 27.71 0.25
N VAL A 461 13.30 26.60 -0.31
CA VAL A 461 12.70 25.90 -1.46
C VAL A 461 12.21 24.49 -1.10
N ALA A 462 12.02 24.19 0.18
CA ALA A 462 11.34 22.99 0.65
C ALA A 462 10.59 23.30 1.96
N PRO A 463 9.55 22.52 2.31
CA PRO A 463 8.87 22.65 3.60
C PRO A 463 9.83 22.39 4.78
N GLN A 464 9.46 22.83 5.98
CA GLN A 464 10.28 22.54 7.16
C GLN A 464 10.17 21.07 7.59
N LEU A 465 11.32 20.40 7.72
CA LEU A 465 11.42 19.03 8.19
C LEU A 465 11.40 18.95 9.72
N ILE A 466 10.32 18.38 10.27
CA ILE A 466 10.06 18.26 11.71
C ILE A 466 10.71 17.00 12.28
N PHE A 467 10.55 15.86 11.62
CA PHE A 467 11.06 14.57 12.09
C PHE A 467 11.52 13.71 10.91
N CYS A 468 12.65 13.03 11.05
CA CYS A 468 13.12 12.05 10.07
C CYS A 468 14.04 11.05 10.76
N LYS A 469 13.51 9.88 11.12
CA LYS A 469 14.27 8.81 11.77
C LYS A 469 13.71 7.44 11.41
N TRP A 470 14.59 6.44 11.43
CA TRP A 470 14.17 5.05 11.42
C TRP A 470 13.43 4.73 12.73
N VAL A 471 12.26 4.13 12.64
CA VAL A 471 11.44 3.76 13.80
C VAL A 471 11.26 2.25 13.84
N ASP A 472 11.91 1.60 14.81
CA ASP A 472 11.92 0.12 14.96
C ASP A 472 10.53 -0.49 15.13
N THR A 473 9.57 0.23 15.72
CA THR A 473 8.19 -0.25 15.88
C THR A 473 7.38 -0.20 14.60
N VAL A 474 7.86 0.52 13.58
CA VAL A 474 7.26 0.63 12.25
C VAL A 474 8.06 -0.15 11.20
N ASN A 475 9.37 -0.32 11.43
CA ASN A 475 10.34 -0.89 10.49
C ASN A 475 10.45 -0.08 9.18
N GLN A 476 10.39 1.25 9.29
CA GLN A 476 10.50 2.21 8.18
C GLN A 476 11.18 3.49 8.67
N MET A 477 11.67 4.30 7.73
CA MET A 477 11.93 5.71 7.95
C MET A 477 10.59 6.44 8.09
N VAL A 478 10.40 7.12 9.22
CA VAL A 478 9.26 8.01 9.44
C VAL A 478 9.71 9.44 9.20
N VAL A 479 9.03 10.11 8.28
CA VAL A 479 9.35 11.46 7.82
C VAL A 479 8.14 12.35 8.06
N ILE A 480 8.35 13.47 8.73
CA ILE A 480 7.32 14.45 9.08
C ILE A 480 7.81 15.83 8.68
N TYR A 481 7.07 16.51 7.82
CA TYR A 481 7.36 17.88 7.41
C TYR A 481 6.06 18.68 7.30
N GLU A 482 6.17 20.01 7.33
CA GLU A 482 5.01 20.90 7.26
C GLU A 482 4.21 20.67 5.97
N TYR A 483 2.88 20.64 6.08
CA TYR A 483 2.03 20.54 4.91
C TYR A 483 2.02 21.86 4.16
N VAL A 484 2.24 21.78 2.86
CA VAL A 484 2.14 22.91 1.95
C VAL A 484 1.15 22.53 0.87
N LYS A 485 0.12 23.35 0.70
CA LYS A 485 -0.90 23.15 -0.31
C LYS A 485 -0.32 23.51 -1.68
N ASP A 486 -0.47 22.58 -2.63
CA ASP A 486 -0.18 22.83 -4.02
C ASP A 486 -1.36 23.57 -4.67
N GLU A 487 -1.14 24.82 -5.06
CA GLU A 487 -2.10 25.62 -5.85
C GLU A 487 -2.02 25.31 -7.33
N GLY A 488 -0.99 24.56 -7.76
CA GLY A 488 -0.71 24.26 -9.15
C GLY A 488 -0.46 25.51 -9.99
N GLY A 489 -0.58 25.33 -11.31
CA GLY A 489 -0.34 26.38 -12.29
C GLY A 489 1.04 26.27 -12.94
N SER A 490 1.42 27.32 -13.67
CA SER A 490 2.73 27.45 -14.28
C SER A 490 3.78 27.79 -13.23
N TYR A 491 5.00 27.29 -13.38
CA TYR A 491 6.19 27.71 -12.63
C TYR A 491 6.62 29.14 -13.03
N ASP A 492 6.86 30.04 -12.09
CA ASP A 492 7.40 31.36 -12.45
C ASP A 492 8.88 31.20 -12.86
N PRO A 493 9.33 31.70 -14.02
CA PRO A 493 10.74 31.65 -14.42
C PRO A 493 11.69 32.17 -13.34
N LYS A 494 11.28 33.20 -12.58
CA LYS A 494 12.08 33.74 -11.47
C LYS A 494 12.24 32.72 -10.35
N GLU A 495 11.17 32.00 -10.02
CA GLU A 495 11.17 31.00 -8.94
C GLU A 495 11.92 29.73 -9.37
N ILE A 496 11.92 29.39 -10.67
CA ILE A 496 12.80 28.32 -11.14
C ILE A 496 14.28 28.75 -11.03
N GLU A 497 14.62 30.01 -11.30
CA GLU A 497 15.97 30.51 -11.05
C GLU A 497 16.33 30.53 -9.54
N GLU A 498 15.36 30.75 -8.65
CA GLU A 498 15.54 30.56 -7.20
C GLU A 498 15.82 29.08 -6.85
N LEU A 499 15.07 28.16 -7.45
CA LEU A 499 15.28 26.72 -7.30
C LEU A 499 16.67 26.30 -7.80
N LYS A 500 17.10 26.76 -8.98
CA LYS A 500 18.45 26.50 -9.51
C LYS A 500 19.55 26.97 -8.56
N ARG A 501 19.40 28.16 -7.97
CA ARG A 501 20.37 28.67 -6.97
C ARG A 501 20.41 27.79 -5.72
N ALA A 502 19.25 27.35 -5.23
CA ALA A 502 19.19 26.46 -4.07
C ALA A 502 19.82 25.08 -4.36
N VAL A 503 19.60 24.54 -5.55
CA VAL A 503 20.19 23.27 -5.99
C VAL A 503 21.69 23.40 -6.23
N ALA A 504 22.18 24.53 -6.75
CA ALA A 504 23.62 24.79 -6.82
C ALA A 504 24.28 24.83 -5.42
N VAL A 505 23.59 25.35 -4.40
CA VAL A 505 24.06 25.28 -3.00
C VAL A 505 24.06 23.83 -2.50
N LEU A 506 23.04 23.05 -2.85
CA LEU A 506 22.97 21.61 -2.53
C LEU A 506 24.18 20.86 -3.13
N HIS A 507 24.46 21.06 -4.42
CA HIS A 507 25.62 20.49 -5.10
C HIS A 507 26.94 20.96 -4.51
N GLY A 508 27.03 22.24 -4.13
CA GLY A 508 28.19 22.81 -3.43
C GLY A 508 28.49 22.16 -2.08
N LYS A 509 27.47 21.57 -1.42
CA LYS A 509 27.64 20.74 -0.21
C LYS A 509 27.95 19.27 -0.52
N GLY A 510 28.14 18.91 -1.79
CA GLY A 510 28.39 17.52 -2.23
C GLY A 510 27.16 16.63 -2.22
N LEU A 511 25.96 17.21 -2.32
CA LEU A 511 24.68 16.51 -2.25
C LEU A 511 23.91 16.63 -3.58
N VAL A 512 23.07 15.66 -3.89
CA VAL A 512 22.14 15.64 -5.06
C VAL A 512 20.74 15.23 -4.63
N HIS A 513 19.71 15.63 -5.38
CA HIS A 513 18.32 15.25 -5.12
C HIS A 513 17.89 14.02 -5.93
N GLY A 514 18.17 14.00 -7.23
CA GLY A 514 17.96 12.91 -8.17
C GLY A 514 16.54 12.75 -8.72
N ASP A 515 15.57 13.55 -8.29
CA ASP A 515 14.16 13.43 -8.69
C ASP A 515 13.38 14.77 -8.66
N LEU A 516 13.96 15.82 -9.24
CA LEU A 516 13.35 17.17 -9.30
C LEU A 516 12.31 17.32 -10.42
N ARG A 517 11.43 16.33 -10.58
CA ARG A 517 10.36 16.35 -11.57
C ARG A 517 9.13 17.08 -11.07
N SER A 518 8.25 17.47 -11.99
CA SER A 518 6.99 18.20 -11.70
C SER A 518 6.17 17.60 -10.54
N PRO A 519 5.99 16.27 -10.40
CA PRO A 519 5.25 15.68 -9.28
C PRO A 519 5.86 15.93 -7.89
N ASN A 520 7.13 16.31 -7.84
CA ASN A 520 7.90 16.57 -6.62
C ASN A 520 8.19 18.06 -6.42
N VAL A 521 7.65 18.95 -7.27
CA VAL A 521 7.78 20.41 -7.15
C VAL A 521 6.39 21.03 -7.14
N ILE A 522 5.98 21.48 -5.97
CA ILE A 522 4.66 22.10 -5.72
C ILE A 522 4.75 23.63 -5.81
N VAL A 523 3.62 24.26 -6.13
CA VAL A 523 3.50 25.73 -6.21
C VAL A 523 2.65 26.23 -5.04
N THR A 524 3.20 27.12 -4.23
CA THR A 524 2.46 27.70 -3.07
C THR A 524 1.51 28.81 -3.49
N ALA A 525 0.67 29.26 -2.54
CA ALA A 525 -0.20 30.43 -2.73
C ALA A 525 0.59 31.72 -3.06
N GLU A 526 1.79 31.85 -2.52
CA GLU A 526 2.72 32.95 -2.80
C GLU A 526 3.49 32.75 -4.12
N ARG A 527 3.10 31.74 -4.92
CA ARG A 527 3.71 31.37 -6.21
C ARG A 527 5.14 30.88 -6.11
N LYS A 528 5.59 30.50 -4.91
CA LYS A 528 6.92 29.91 -4.69
C LYS A 528 6.97 28.45 -5.09
N LEU A 529 8.14 27.99 -5.53
CA LEU A 529 8.40 26.58 -5.75
C LEU A 529 8.91 25.93 -4.48
N MET A 530 8.30 24.82 -4.10
CA MET A 530 8.79 23.97 -3.01
C MET A 530 9.01 22.55 -3.51
N VAL A 531 10.19 22.03 -3.23
CA VAL A 531 10.58 20.64 -3.49
C VAL A 531 10.07 19.77 -2.34
N ILE A 532 9.45 18.66 -2.70
CA ILE A 532 9.05 17.58 -1.81
C ILE A 532 9.70 16.27 -2.29
N ASP A 533 9.63 15.24 -1.46
CA ASP A 533 10.10 13.87 -1.79
C ASP A 533 11.61 13.74 -2.07
N CYS A 534 12.41 13.71 -1.00
CA CYS A 534 13.86 13.49 -1.07
C CYS A 534 14.27 12.01 -0.89
N ASP A 535 13.48 11.04 -1.36
CA ASP A 535 13.77 9.61 -1.13
C ASP A 535 15.06 9.12 -1.81
N TRP A 536 15.48 9.76 -2.90
CA TRP A 536 16.62 9.30 -3.71
C TRP A 536 17.89 10.12 -3.52
N GLY A 537 17.77 11.30 -2.93
CA GLY A 537 18.89 12.18 -2.73
C GLY A 537 19.98 11.62 -1.82
N GLY A 538 21.11 12.29 -1.78
CA GLY A 538 22.21 11.95 -0.88
C GLY A 538 23.55 12.49 -1.36
N PRO A 539 24.66 12.02 -0.77
CA PRO A 539 26.00 12.43 -1.18
C PRO A 539 26.34 11.98 -2.61
N ILE A 540 26.99 12.86 -3.37
CA ILE A 540 27.50 12.57 -4.71
C ILE A 540 28.50 11.41 -4.65
N GLY A 541 28.37 10.46 -5.58
CA GLY A 541 29.18 9.24 -5.62
C GLY A 541 28.74 8.14 -4.64
N VAL A 542 27.71 8.40 -3.83
CA VAL A 542 27.08 7.40 -2.94
C VAL A 542 25.61 7.20 -3.30
N ALA A 543 24.88 8.29 -3.59
CA ALA A 543 23.49 8.22 -4.03
C ALA A 543 23.39 7.51 -5.39
N ALA A 544 22.46 6.57 -5.50
CA ALA A 544 22.24 5.78 -6.71
C ALA A 544 20.75 5.55 -6.94
N TYR A 545 20.35 5.49 -8.22
CA TYR A 545 19.00 5.13 -8.59
C TYR A 545 18.73 3.66 -8.26
N PRO A 546 17.50 3.31 -7.84
CA PRO A 546 17.18 1.93 -7.55
C PRO A 546 17.05 1.11 -8.84
N CYS A 547 17.09 -0.21 -8.72
CA CYS A 547 16.99 -1.11 -9.88
C CYS A 547 15.60 -1.10 -10.54
N ASP A 548 14.58 -0.70 -9.79
CA ASP A 548 13.18 -0.56 -10.20
C ASP A 548 12.82 0.88 -10.58
N LEU A 549 13.82 1.70 -10.95
CA LEU A 549 13.61 3.05 -11.45
C LEU A 549 12.63 3.04 -12.64
N ASN A 550 11.56 3.83 -12.54
CA ASN A 550 10.60 4.01 -13.63
C ASN A 550 11.25 4.78 -14.79
N MET A 551 11.57 4.08 -15.88
CA MET A 551 12.17 4.64 -17.10
C MET A 551 11.13 5.05 -18.15
N SER A 552 9.87 5.29 -17.77
CA SER A 552 8.84 5.76 -18.71
C SER A 552 9.26 7.09 -19.35
N GLY A 553 8.88 7.28 -20.62
CA GLY A 553 9.20 8.50 -21.37
C GLY A 553 8.69 9.78 -20.69
N ASP A 554 7.57 9.67 -19.97
CA ASP A 554 6.94 10.77 -19.21
C ASP A 554 7.78 11.27 -18.04
N CYS A 555 8.76 10.48 -17.57
CA CYS A 555 9.66 10.92 -16.50
C CYS A 555 10.71 11.89 -17.00
N ALA A 556 10.95 11.96 -18.31
CA ALA A 556 11.88 12.89 -18.91
C ALA A 556 13.27 12.91 -18.23
N TRP A 557 13.82 11.72 -17.95
CA TRP A 557 15.16 11.57 -17.39
C TRP A 557 16.26 12.14 -18.29
N HIS A 558 17.41 12.48 -17.68
CA HIS A 558 18.63 12.76 -18.42
C HIS A 558 19.09 11.50 -19.17
N PRO A 559 19.65 11.58 -20.40
CA PRO A 559 20.00 10.39 -21.19
C PRO A 559 20.97 9.41 -20.53
N SER A 560 21.77 9.89 -19.56
CA SER A 560 22.72 9.06 -18.81
C SER A 560 22.13 8.42 -17.54
N VAL A 561 20.84 8.67 -17.23
CA VAL A 561 20.16 8.05 -16.08
C VAL A 561 19.85 6.61 -16.43
N HIS A 562 20.32 5.69 -15.59
CA HIS A 562 20.02 4.28 -15.69
C HIS A 562 19.74 3.68 -14.30
N PRO A 563 18.93 2.61 -14.21
CA PRO A 563 18.74 1.89 -12.95
C PRO A 563 20.07 1.39 -12.38
N CYS A 564 20.23 1.41 -11.05
CA CYS A 564 21.44 1.07 -10.30
C CYS A 564 22.64 2.01 -10.50
N GLU A 565 22.57 3.02 -11.35
CA GLU A 565 23.67 3.95 -11.57
C GLU A 565 23.66 5.11 -10.57
N SER A 566 24.81 5.74 -10.41
CA SER A 566 24.98 6.89 -9.50
C SER A 566 24.16 8.09 -9.95
N ILE A 567 23.62 8.82 -8.98
CA ILE A 567 22.96 10.11 -9.19
C ILE A 567 24.05 11.19 -9.20
N VAL A 568 24.05 12.02 -10.24
CA VAL A 568 25.02 13.13 -10.40
C VAL A 568 24.30 14.47 -10.52
N ALA A 569 25.03 15.57 -10.30
CA ALA A 569 24.48 16.94 -10.28
C ALA A 569 23.76 17.30 -11.58
N GLU A 570 24.29 16.85 -12.72
CA GLU A 570 23.73 17.09 -14.04
C GLU A 570 22.32 16.49 -14.20
N HIS A 571 21.96 15.48 -13.42
CA HIS A 571 20.61 14.92 -13.42
C HIS A 571 19.61 15.90 -12.83
N ASP A 572 19.97 16.59 -11.74
CA ASP A 572 19.13 17.61 -11.12
C ASP A 572 18.95 18.80 -12.06
N ASP A 573 20.05 19.33 -12.61
CA ASP A 573 20.04 20.48 -13.50
C ASP A 573 19.15 20.23 -14.73
N TRP A 574 19.29 19.04 -15.33
CA TRP A 574 18.47 18.62 -16.47
C TRP A 574 16.97 18.60 -16.16
N LEU A 575 16.59 18.10 -14.99
CA LEU A 575 15.18 18.01 -14.60
C LEU A 575 14.59 19.39 -14.36
N ILE A 576 15.35 20.30 -13.73
CA ILE A 576 14.91 21.69 -13.51
C ILE A 576 14.73 22.42 -14.85
N ASP A 577 15.64 22.23 -15.81
CA ASP A 577 15.52 22.81 -17.14
C ASP A 577 14.27 22.31 -17.89
N ARG A 578 13.82 21.09 -17.63
CA ARG A 578 12.57 20.58 -18.20
C ARG A 578 11.32 21.17 -17.57
N LEU A 579 11.35 21.55 -16.29
CA LEU A 579 10.26 22.32 -15.67
C LEU A 579 10.02 23.64 -16.42
N HIS A 580 11.09 24.27 -16.93
CA HIS A 580 10.96 25.46 -17.78
C HIS A 580 10.35 25.16 -19.16
N MET A 581 10.72 24.04 -19.80
CA MET A 581 10.30 23.71 -21.17
C MET A 581 8.83 23.31 -21.27
N ASP A 582 8.30 22.60 -20.26
CA ASP A 582 6.88 22.21 -20.22
C ASP A 582 5.94 23.43 -20.20
N GLN A 583 6.45 24.62 -19.83
CA GLN A 583 5.71 25.88 -19.91
C GLN A 583 5.65 26.46 -21.31
N ALA A 584 6.77 26.40 -22.04
CA ALA A 584 6.90 27.00 -23.35
C ALA A 584 6.09 26.25 -24.42
N ALA A 585 5.79 24.97 -24.20
CA ALA A 585 4.91 24.17 -25.05
C ALA A 585 3.40 24.39 -24.76
N ALA A 586 3.05 25.02 -23.64
CA ALA A 586 1.67 25.29 -23.22
C ALA A 586 1.20 26.74 -23.52
N CYS A 587 2.09 27.59 -24.05
CA CYS A 587 1.78 28.91 -24.63
C CYS A 587 1.78 28.82 -26.15
#